data_AF-A0A7I8DXQ6-F1
#
_entry.id   AF-A0A7I8DXQ6-F1
#
_cell.length_a   1.000
_cell.length_b   1.000
_cell.length_c   1.000
_cell.angle_alpha   90.00
_cell.angle_beta   90.00
_cell.angle_gamma   90.00
#
_symmetry.space_group_name_H-M   'P 1'
#
loop_
_entity.id
_entity.type
_entity.pdbx_description
1 polymer ?
#
loop_
_entity_poly.entity_id
_entity_poly.type
_entity_poly.pdbx_seq_one_letter_code
_entity_poly.pdbx_strand_id
1 'polypeptide(L)'
;MSKYCKYVIIKNNEFKILKTKRMTDLVKRELGVFDYRNYLFEEDLSIYLLVKDLSIYDDDTTIIYRGYLNDCDGVFNGTVIFTKMDELGYVSLSDNDVDLILKHLCKLPNGLFEMRYSIDNTYQSFDC
;
A
#
# COMPACT_ATOMS: atom_id res chain seq x y z
N MET A 1 15.03 -23.22 4.83
CA MET A 1 13.69 -23.24 4.17
C MET A 1 13.46 -21.88 3.53
N SER A 2 13.24 -21.81 2.21
CA SER A 2 12.81 -20.56 1.56
C SER A 2 11.36 -20.29 1.96
N LYS A 3 11.19 -19.39 2.94
CA LYS A 3 9.90 -18.98 3.47
C LYS A 3 9.21 -18.09 2.44
N TYR A 4 7.94 -18.35 2.15
CA TYR A 4 7.15 -17.45 1.33
C TYR A 4 6.95 -16.13 2.07
N CYS A 5 7.14 -15.02 1.37
CA CYS A 5 6.79 -13.68 1.80
C CYS A 5 5.37 -13.36 1.31
N LYS A 6 4.43 -13.15 2.24
CA LYS A 6 3.11 -12.59 1.95
C LYS A 6 3.24 -11.08 1.76
N TYR A 7 2.57 -10.55 0.75
CA TYR A 7 2.51 -9.12 0.44
C TYR A 7 1.13 -8.77 -0.12
N VAL A 8 0.81 -7.49 -0.15
CA VAL A 8 -0.39 -6.97 -0.81
C VAL A 8 0.05 -6.19 -2.04
N ILE A 9 -0.70 -6.30 -3.12
CA ILE A 9 -0.49 -5.54 -4.35
C ILE A 9 -1.80 -4.92 -4.82
N ILE A 10 -1.72 -3.67 -5.25
CA ILE A 10 -2.77 -2.99 -6.01
C ILE A 10 -2.21 -2.71 -7.39
N LYS A 11 -2.90 -3.22 -8.41
CA LYS A 11 -2.51 -3.05 -9.82
C LYS A 11 -3.75 -3.20 -10.68
N ASN A 12 -3.91 -2.34 -11.68
CA ASN A 12 -5.04 -2.37 -12.61
C ASN A 12 -6.40 -2.36 -11.89
N ASN A 13 -6.55 -1.51 -10.86
CA ASN A 13 -7.75 -1.41 -10.01
C ASN A 13 -8.14 -2.69 -9.24
N GLU A 14 -7.22 -3.65 -9.12
CA GLU A 14 -7.42 -4.87 -8.34
C GLU A 14 -6.50 -4.90 -7.12
N PHE A 15 -7.09 -5.17 -5.95
CA PHE A 15 -6.38 -5.48 -4.71
C PHE A 15 -6.20 -6.99 -4.59
N LYS A 16 -4.97 -7.45 -4.33
CA LYS A 16 -4.66 -8.87 -4.15
C LYS A 16 -3.70 -9.08 -2.99
N ILE A 17 -3.95 -10.15 -2.22
CA ILE A 17 -3.03 -10.68 -1.21
C ILE A 17 -2.32 -11.88 -1.82
N LEU A 18 -1.00 -11.82 -1.96
CA LEU A 18 -0.21 -12.82 -2.67
C LEU A 18 0.98 -13.30 -1.84
N LYS A 19 1.64 -14.36 -2.29
CA LYS A 19 2.83 -14.94 -1.65
C LYS A 19 3.91 -15.24 -2.68
N THR A 20 5.16 -14.92 -2.37
CA THR A 20 6.32 -15.21 -3.24
C THR A 20 7.54 -15.66 -2.44
N LYS A 21 8.39 -16.50 -3.02
CA LYS A 21 9.72 -16.84 -2.47
C LYS A 21 10.81 -15.84 -2.87
N ARG A 22 10.53 -14.96 -3.83
CA ARG A 22 11.50 -14.06 -4.46
C ARG A 22 10.95 -12.63 -4.47
N MET A 23 10.84 -12.03 -3.28
CA MET A 23 10.26 -10.71 -3.13
C MET A 23 11.09 -9.63 -3.83
N THR A 24 12.42 -9.68 -3.71
CA THR A 24 13.33 -8.75 -4.40
C THR A 24 13.16 -8.76 -5.91
N ASP A 25 13.10 -9.96 -6.53
CA ASP A 25 12.89 -10.08 -7.98
C ASP A 25 11.51 -9.58 -8.40
N LEU A 26 10.50 -9.82 -7.57
CA LEU A 26 9.14 -9.35 -7.81
C LEU A 26 9.08 -7.82 -7.79
N VAL A 27 9.61 -7.19 -6.74
CA VAL A 27 9.64 -5.72 -6.62
C VAL A 27 10.39 -5.10 -7.79
N LYS A 28 11.55 -5.66 -8.16
CA LYS A 28 12.32 -5.20 -9.33
C LYS A 28 11.54 -5.34 -10.64
N ARG A 29 10.75 -6.41 -10.82
CA ARG A 29 9.94 -6.61 -12.02
C ARG A 29 8.73 -5.68 -12.07
N GLU A 30 8.03 -5.50 -10.95
CA GLU A 30 6.81 -4.70 -10.90
C GLU A 30 7.09 -3.19 -10.88
N LEU A 31 8.16 -2.76 -10.19
CA LEU A 31 8.43 -1.35 -9.93
C LEU A 31 9.73 -0.85 -10.59
N GLY A 32 10.69 -1.72 -10.90
CA GLY A 32 12.00 -1.29 -11.41
C GLY A 32 12.79 -0.54 -10.33
N VAL A 33 13.08 0.74 -10.58
CA VAL A 33 13.52 1.67 -9.54
C VAL A 33 12.29 2.11 -8.77
N PHE A 34 12.32 2.00 -7.44
CA PHE A 34 11.17 2.24 -6.59
C PHE A 34 11.49 3.24 -5.49
N ASP A 35 10.46 3.96 -5.06
CA ASP A 35 10.43 4.77 -3.85
C ASP A 35 9.54 4.07 -2.81
N TYR A 36 9.66 4.45 -1.55
CA TYR A 36 8.86 3.88 -0.48
C TYR A 36 8.31 4.92 0.49
N ARG A 37 7.15 4.61 1.05
CA ARG A 37 6.54 5.35 2.16
C ARG A 37 6.55 4.47 3.40
N ASN A 38 7.09 5.00 4.48
CA ASN A 38 7.10 4.42 5.81
C ASN A 38 6.12 5.17 6.72
N TYR A 39 5.92 4.67 7.94
CA TYR A 39 5.05 5.30 8.95
C TYR A 39 3.63 5.56 8.45
N LEU A 40 3.14 4.64 7.61
CA LEU A 40 1.81 4.73 7.01
C LEU A 40 0.67 4.56 8.01
N PHE A 41 0.92 3.79 9.05
CA PHE A 41 -0.01 3.50 10.13
C PHE A 41 0.67 3.88 11.43
N GLU A 42 0.01 4.68 12.27
CA GLU A 42 0.52 4.95 13.62
C GLU A 42 0.59 3.67 14.45
N GLU A 43 -0.31 2.71 14.19
CA GLU A 43 -0.39 1.44 14.89
C GLU A 43 0.77 0.48 14.55
N ASP A 44 1.33 0.56 13.34
CA ASP A 44 2.44 -0.29 12.91
C ASP A 44 3.33 0.40 11.87
N LEU A 45 4.49 0.85 12.35
CA LEU A 45 5.48 1.58 11.56
C LEU A 45 6.32 0.68 10.63
N SER A 46 6.17 -0.65 10.73
CA SER A 46 6.98 -1.62 9.98
C SER A 46 6.41 -1.96 8.61
N ILE A 47 5.18 -1.54 8.29
CA ILE A 47 4.57 -1.72 6.97
C ILE A 47 4.97 -0.56 6.06
N TYR A 48 5.51 -0.93 4.90
CA TYR A 48 5.94 -0.03 3.85
C TYR A 48 5.02 -0.14 2.64
N LEU A 49 4.79 0.99 1.97
CA LEU A 49 4.18 1.07 0.66
C LEU A 49 5.29 1.36 -0.34
N LEU A 50 5.49 0.45 -1.28
CA LEU A 50 6.45 0.58 -2.37
C LEU A 50 5.72 0.99 -3.63
N VAL A 51 6.29 1.97 -4.32
CA VAL A 51 5.77 2.50 -5.58
C VAL A 51 6.92 2.69 -6.55
N LYS A 52 6.62 2.66 -7.85
CA LYS A 52 7.62 3.02 -8.86
C LYS A 52 8.16 4.43 -8.57
N ASP A 53 9.46 4.60 -8.77
CA ASP A 53 10.09 5.90 -8.63
C ASP A 53 9.43 6.90 -9.60
N LEU A 54 9.23 8.13 -9.12
CA LEU A 54 8.50 9.18 -9.84
C LEU A 54 7.08 8.79 -10.26
N SER A 55 6.46 7.79 -9.62
CA SER A 55 5.09 7.33 -9.94
C SER A 55 4.05 8.44 -9.92
N ILE A 56 4.26 9.52 -9.17
CA ILE A 56 3.35 10.67 -9.12
C ILE A 56 3.12 11.36 -10.48
N TYR A 57 4.00 11.15 -11.46
CA TYR A 57 3.93 11.80 -12.79
C TYR A 57 3.30 10.91 -13.88
N ASP A 58 2.95 9.65 -13.59
CA ASP A 58 2.30 8.75 -14.56
C ASP A 58 0.77 9.03 -14.67
N ASP A 59 0.09 8.65 -15.76
CA ASP A 59 -1.32 9.02 -16.02
C ASP A 59 -2.39 8.04 -15.48
N ASP A 60 -2.07 7.23 -14.46
CA ASP A 60 -2.96 6.16 -13.97
C ASP A 60 -2.98 6.08 -12.43
N THR A 61 -3.65 7.04 -11.80
CA THR A 61 -3.82 7.06 -10.35
C THR A 61 -4.36 5.73 -9.87
N THR A 62 -3.65 5.13 -8.91
CA THR A 62 -4.03 3.85 -8.33
C THR A 62 -4.43 4.00 -6.88
N ILE A 63 -3.69 4.83 -6.13
CA ILE A 63 -3.98 5.09 -4.73
C ILE A 63 -3.81 6.58 -4.39
N ILE A 64 -4.76 7.09 -3.60
CA ILE A 64 -4.71 8.42 -2.99
C ILE A 64 -4.44 8.25 -1.51
N TYR A 65 -3.54 9.06 -0.96
CA TYR A 65 -3.18 9.09 0.45
C TYR A 65 -3.78 10.34 1.11
N ARG A 66 -4.53 10.15 2.20
CA ARG A 66 -5.20 11.23 2.93
C ARG A 66 -4.97 11.13 4.44
N GLY A 67 -4.36 12.17 5.01
CA GLY A 67 -4.20 12.35 6.44
C GLY A 67 -5.47 12.84 7.12
N TYR A 68 -6.15 13.81 6.49
CA TYR A 68 -7.39 14.43 6.96
C TYR A 68 -8.47 14.44 5.89
N LEU A 69 -9.72 14.63 6.32
CA LEU A 69 -10.85 14.76 5.40
C LEU A 69 -10.63 15.97 4.48
N ASN A 70 -10.58 15.73 3.17
CA ASN A 70 -10.30 16.68 2.08
C ASN A 70 -8.84 17.01 1.79
N ASP A 71 -7.87 16.58 2.62
CA ASP A 71 -6.46 16.71 2.27
C ASP A 71 -6.02 15.55 1.38
N CYS A 72 -5.20 15.86 0.38
CA CYS A 72 -4.57 14.89 -0.50
C CYS A 72 -3.06 15.00 -0.30
N ASP A 73 -2.55 14.26 0.68
CA ASP A 73 -1.14 14.29 1.06
C ASP A 73 -0.26 13.62 0.01
N GLY A 74 -0.82 12.71 -0.80
CA GLY A 74 -0.09 12.08 -1.88
C GLY A 74 -0.99 11.31 -2.84
N VAL A 75 -0.49 11.11 -4.04
CA VAL A 75 -1.11 10.28 -5.08
C VAL A 75 -0.02 9.41 -5.68
N PHE A 76 -0.27 8.12 -5.83
CA PHE A 76 0.65 7.21 -6.51
C PHE A 76 -0.06 6.45 -7.62
N ASN A 77 0.65 6.31 -8.73
CA ASN A 77 0.10 5.81 -9.97
C ASN A 77 0.72 4.44 -10.31
N GLY A 78 -0.02 3.62 -11.05
CA GLY A 78 0.41 2.29 -11.46
C GLY A 78 0.46 1.24 -10.34
N THR A 79 1.56 0.49 -10.21
CA THR A 79 1.61 -0.62 -9.25
C THR A 79 2.02 -0.15 -7.86
N VAL A 80 1.26 -0.57 -6.85
CA VAL A 80 1.50 -0.29 -5.42
C VAL A 80 1.67 -1.61 -4.69
N ILE A 81 2.70 -1.75 -3.86
CA ILE A 81 2.96 -2.97 -3.09
C ILE A 81 3.07 -2.62 -1.60
N PHE A 82 2.27 -3.25 -0.75
CA PHE A 82 2.50 -3.22 0.70
C PHE A 82 3.31 -4.44 1.13
N THR A 83 4.33 -4.19 1.95
CA THR A 83 5.22 -5.23 2.48
C THR A 83 5.83 -4.79 3.81
N LYS A 84 6.42 -5.74 4.55
CA LYS A 84 7.34 -5.43 5.66
C LYS A 84 8.78 -5.62 5.24
N MET A 85 9.67 -4.86 5.87
CA MET A 85 11.12 -5.01 5.74
C MET A 85 11.77 -4.93 7.13
N ASP A 86 12.83 -5.69 7.33
CA ASP A 86 13.73 -5.61 8.49
C ASP A 86 15.19 -5.46 8.02
N GLU A 87 16.14 -5.52 8.95
CA GLU A 87 17.58 -5.42 8.64
C GLU A 87 18.09 -6.51 7.67
N LEU A 88 17.37 -7.64 7.55
CA LEU A 88 17.73 -8.77 6.70
C LEU A 88 16.98 -8.78 5.36
N GLY A 89 16.00 -7.89 5.18
CA GLY A 89 15.26 -7.70 3.93
C GLY A 89 13.75 -7.86 4.09
N TYR A 90 13.09 -8.46 3.11
CA TYR A 90 11.63 -8.55 3.09
C TYR A 90 11.08 -9.57 4.09
N VAL A 91 10.08 -9.13 4.87
CA VAL A 91 9.37 -9.94 5.86
C VAL A 91 7.94 -10.18 5.40
N SER A 92 7.46 -11.41 5.58
CA SER A 92 6.08 -11.77 5.26
C SER A 92 5.10 -10.98 6.12
N LEU A 93 4.09 -10.37 5.48
CA LEU A 93 2.93 -9.85 6.19
C LEU A 93 2.25 -10.98 7.00
N SER A 94 1.93 -10.67 8.25
CA SER A 94 1.02 -11.44 9.10
C SER A 94 -0.43 -11.31 8.62
N ASP A 95 -1.39 -11.96 9.28
CA ASP A 95 -2.81 -11.69 8.98
C ASP A 95 -3.25 -10.35 9.59
N ASN A 96 -2.78 -10.02 10.80
CA ASN A 96 -3.02 -8.73 11.45
C ASN A 96 -2.51 -7.54 10.61
N ASP A 97 -1.38 -7.71 9.93
CA ASP A 97 -0.82 -6.66 9.06
C ASP A 97 -1.75 -6.39 7.87
N VAL A 98 -2.35 -7.45 7.32
CA VAL A 98 -3.31 -7.35 6.21
C VAL A 98 -4.60 -6.73 6.70
N ASP A 99 -5.09 -7.13 7.87
CA ASP A 99 -6.28 -6.55 8.48
C ASP A 99 -6.08 -5.05 8.74
N LEU A 100 -4.89 -4.64 9.21
CA LEU A 100 -4.54 -3.23 9.38
C LEU A 100 -4.55 -2.49 8.03
N ILE A 101 -3.91 -3.02 6.99
CA ILE A 101 -3.97 -2.40 5.65
C ILE A 101 -5.43 -2.23 5.20
N LEU A 102 -6.25 -3.26 5.34
CA LEU A 102 -7.67 -3.24 4.94
C LEU A 102 -8.50 -2.25 5.76
N LYS A 103 -8.18 -2.08 7.05
CA LYS A 103 -8.85 -1.12 7.95
C LYS A 103 -8.70 0.32 7.46
N HIS A 104 -7.58 0.66 6.83
CA HIS A 104 -7.26 2.01 6.35
C HIS A 104 -7.50 2.20 4.84
N LEU A 105 -7.76 1.13 4.09
CA LEU A 105 -7.89 1.14 2.65
C LEU A 105 -9.35 1.02 2.21
N CYS A 106 -9.84 2.02 1.48
CA CYS A 106 -11.16 2.03 0.89
C CYS A 106 -11.06 1.96 -0.64
N LYS A 107 -11.97 1.24 -1.30
CA LYS A 107 -12.10 1.31 -2.76
C LYS A 107 -13.23 2.28 -3.11
N LEU A 108 -12.91 3.32 -3.85
CA LEU A 108 -13.84 4.36 -4.27
C LEU A 108 -14.71 3.89 -5.45
N PRO A 109 -15.89 4.52 -5.69
CA PRO A 109 -16.78 4.15 -6.79
C PRO A 109 -16.15 4.26 -8.19
N ASN A 110 -15.16 5.13 -8.36
CA ASN A 110 -14.42 5.29 -9.61
C ASN A 110 -13.31 4.23 -9.80
N GLY A 111 -13.17 3.27 -8.88
CA GLY A 111 -12.20 2.18 -8.94
C GLY A 111 -10.86 2.47 -8.25
N LEU A 112 -10.60 3.73 -7.88
CA LEU A 112 -9.39 4.13 -7.16
C LEU A 112 -9.38 3.58 -5.74
N PHE A 113 -8.18 3.37 -5.22
CA PHE A 113 -8.02 3.11 -3.80
C PHE A 113 -7.72 4.40 -3.05
N GLU A 114 -8.29 4.54 -1.88
CA GLU A 114 -8.01 5.62 -0.95
C GLU A 114 -7.47 5.01 0.34
N MET A 115 -6.29 5.48 0.76
CA MET A 115 -5.68 5.13 2.02
C MET A 115 -5.80 6.32 2.98
N ARG A 116 -6.36 6.05 4.17
CA ARG A 116 -6.54 7.06 5.21
C ARG A 116 -5.56 6.82 6.35
N TYR A 117 -4.83 7.84 6.77
CA TYR A 117 -3.92 7.74 7.93
C TYR A 117 -4.71 7.61 9.24
N SER A 118 -5.70 8.47 9.45
CA SER A 118 -6.61 8.39 10.61
C SER A 118 -7.95 7.78 10.21
N ILE A 119 -8.42 6.85 11.05
CA ILE A 119 -9.77 6.25 10.94
C ILE A 119 -10.72 6.86 11.99
N ASP A 120 -10.29 7.89 12.72
CA ASP A 120 -11.19 8.55 13.66
C ASP A 120 -12.36 9.18 12.89
N ASN A 121 -13.50 8.50 13.03
CA ASN A 121 -14.77 8.78 12.38
C ASN A 121 -15.46 10.05 12.87
N THR A 122 -14.76 10.92 13.61
CA THR A 122 -15.31 12.23 13.99
C THR A 122 -15.58 13.13 12.78
N TYR A 123 -15.12 12.71 11.60
CA TYR A 123 -15.39 13.31 10.30
C TYR A 123 -16.20 12.41 9.34
N GLN A 124 -16.86 11.34 9.83
CA GLN A 124 -17.75 10.50 9.01
C GLN A 124 -19.06 11.21 8.66
N SER A 125 -19.06 11.85 7.49
CA SER A 125 -20.16 11.86 6.54
C SER A 125 -19.43 11.72 5.20
N PHE A 126 -19.45 10.59 4.51
CA PHE A 126 -20.62 9.93 3.93
C PHE A 126 -20.42 8.41 3.90
N ASP A 127 -21.54 7.69 3.97
CA ASP A 127 -21.65 6.26 3.66
C ASP A 127 -20.94 5.93 2.34
N CYS A 128 -20.07 4.91 2.37
CA CYS A 128 -19.50 4.27 1.19
C CYS A 128 -20.37 3.10 0.71
#